data_AF-A0A183MD59-F1
#
_entry.id   AF-A0A183MD59-F1
#
_cell.length_a   1.000
_cell.length_b   1.000
_cell.length_c   1.000
_cell.angle_alpha   90.00
_cell.angle_beta   90.00
_cell.angle_gamma   90.00
#
_symmetry.space_group_name_H-M   'P 1'
#
loop_
_entity.id
_entity.type
_entity.pdbx_description
1 polymer ?
#
loop_
_entity_poly.entity_id
_entity_poly.type
_entity_poly.pdbx_seq_one_letter_code
_entity_poly.pdbx_strand_id
1 'polypeptide(L)'
;LGRVGTAVALRAQAFGFHVTFYDPYLPDGIERSLGIERVYSLQDLLFHSDCVTLHCSLNEQNRHMINEHTIKLMRPGKIFKI
;
A
#
# COMPACT_ATOMS: atom_id res chain seq x y z
N LEU A 1 -6.36 3.56 2.18
CA LEU A 1 -5.76 4.87 2.49
C LEU A 1 -6.64 5.61 3.50
N GLY A 2 -6.33 5.48 4.79
CA GLY A 2 -7.01 6.25 5.85
C GLY A 2 -6.22 7.51 6.27
N ARG A 3 -6.53 8.06 7.45
CA ARG A 3 -5.82 9.22 8.02
C ARG A 3 -4.31 8.97 8.16
N VAL A 4 -3.93 7.82 8.74
CA VAL A 4 -2.51 7.44 8.94
C VAL A 4 -1.82 7.21 7.60
N GLY A 5 -2.44 6.43 6.70
CA GLY A 5 -1.85 6.16 5.39
C GLY A 5 -1.62 7.42 4.56
N THR A 6 -2.55 8.38 4.62
CA THR A 6 -2.38 9.68 3.95
C THR A 6 -1.20 10.46 4.54
N ALA A 7 -1.09 10.50 5.88
CA ALA A 7 0.01 11.18 6.56
C ALA A 7 1.38 10.57 6.23
N VAL A 8 1.45 9.24 6.09
CA VAL A 8 2.66 8.52 5.68
C VAL A 8 2.99 8.78 4.22
N ALA A 9 2.00 8.72 3.32
CA ALA A 9 2.18 8.99 1.90
C ALA A 9 2.80 10.37 1.64
N LEU A 10 2.25 11.41 2.26
CA LEU A 10 2.74 12.79 2.12
C LEU A 10 4.19 12.95 2.63
N ARG A 11 4.54 12.26 3.72
CA ARG A 11 5.92 12.28 4.24
C ARG A 11 6.87 11.50 3.34
N ALA A 12 6.45 10.35 2.82
CA ALA A 12 7.25 9.54 1.92
C ALA A 12 7.56 10.28 0.61
N GLN A 13 6.59 10.99 0.04
CA GLN A 13 6.81 11.85 -1.13
C GLN A 13 7.88 12.92 -0.86
N ALA A 14 7.93 13.51 0.34
CA ALA A 14 8.97 14.48 0.70
C ALA A 14 10.39 13.88 0.74
N PHE A 15 10.50 12.56 0.93
CA PHE A 15 11.76 11.82 0.83
C PHE A 15 12.05 11.30 -0.59
N GLY A 16 11.24 11.67 -1.59
CA GLY A 16 11.41 11.25 -2.98
C GLY A 16 10.89 9.84 -3.29
N PHE A 17 10.06 9.25 -2.41
CA PHE A 17 9.43 7.97 -2.72
C PHE A 17 8.36 8.13 -3.79
N HIS A 18 8.31 7.16 -4.70
CA HIS A 18 7.14 6.93 -5.53
C HIS A 18 6.10 6.16 -4.70
N VAL A 19 4.99 6.81 -4.36
CA VAL A 19 3.99 6.25 -3.46
C VAL A 19 2.81 5.69 -4.25
N THR A 20 2.63 4.37 -4.14
CA THR A 20 1.45 3.65 -4.62
C THR A 20 0.60 3.17 -3.45
N PHE A 21 -0.73 3.14 -3.59
CA PHE A 21 -1.62 2.56 -2.57
C PHE A 21 -2.68 1.64 -3.17
N TYR A 22 -3.13 0.69 -2.35
CA TYR A 22 -4.29 -0.17 -2.60
C TYR A 22 -5.34 0.08 -1.52
N ASP A 23 -6.57 0.38 -1.92
CA ASP A 23 -7.74 0.40 -1.03
C ASP A 23 -8.99 0.14 -1.88
N PRO A 24 -9.66 -1.01 -1.74
CA PRO A 24 -10.83 -1.33 -2.57
C PRO A 24 -12.08 -0.54 -2.17
N TYR A 25 -12.09 0.14 -1.02
CA TYR A 25 -13.28 0.80 -0.48
C TYR A 25 -13.36 2.29 -0.80
N LEU A 26 -12.29 2.88 -1.35
CA LEU A 26 -12.26 4.30 -1.68
C LEU A 26 -12.81 4.58 -3.08
N PRO A 27 -13.55 5.68 -3.28
CA PRO A 27 -13.88 6.16 -4.61
C PRO A 27 -12.62 6.65 -5.33
N ASP A 28 -12.67 6.67 -6.66
CA ASP A 28 -11.59 7.22 -7.49
C ASP A 28 -11.45 8.75 -7.30
N GLY A 29 -10.27 9.28 -7.59
CA GLY A 29 -9.96 10.72 -7.60
C GLY A 29 -9.16 11.21 -6.40
N ILE A 30 -9.07 10.44 -5.31
CA ILE A 30 -8.27 10.81 -4.13
C ILE A 30 -6.77 10.80 -4.46
N GLU A 31 -6.37 9.88 -5.32
CA GLU A 31 -5.01 9.69 -5.81
C GLU A 31 -4.49 10.91 -6.55
N ARG A 32 -5.34 11.53 -7.38
CA ARG A 32 -5.03 12.77 -8.12
C ARG A 32 -4.82 13.95 -7.18
N SER A 33 -5.65 14.05 -6.14
CA SER A 33 -5.58 15.15 -5.17
C SER A 33 -4.32 15.07 -4.30
N LEU A 34 -3.82 13.86 -4.05
CA LEU A 34 -2.63 13.61 -3.23
C LEU A 34 -1.35 13.43 -4.07
N GLY A 35 -1.43 13.37 -5.40
CA GLY A 35 -0.29 13.14 -6.28
C GLY A 35 0.35 11.76 -6.08
N ILE A 36 -0.44 10.76 -5.72
CA ILE A 36 -0.01 9.37 -5.52
C ILE A 36 -0.68 8.48 -6.56
N GLU A 37 -0.16 7.27 -6.74
CA GLU A 37 -0.74 6.31 -7.69
C GLU A 37 -1.62 5.28 -6.97
N ARG A 38 -2.78 4.97 -7.56
CA ARG A 38 -3.67 3.90 -7.07
C ARG A 38 -3.44 2.64 -7.89
N VAL A 39 -3.28 1.52 -7.20
CA VAL A 39 -3.35 0.18 -7.81
C VAL A 39 -4.64 -0.51 -7.38
N TYR A 40 -5.16 -1.36 -8.25
CA TYR A 40 -6.48 -2.01 -8.07
C TYR A 40 -6.38 -3.46 -7.59
N SER A 41 -5.18 -4.00 -7.44
CA SER A 41 -4.96 -5.31 -6.83
C SER A 41 -3.85 -5.26 -5.78
N LEU A 42 -3.99 -6.07 -4.72
CA LEU A 42 -2.94 -6.25 -3.72
C LEU A 42 -1.67 -6.86 -4.34
N GLN A 43 -1.84 -7.77 -5.31
CA GLN A 43 -0.73 -8.42 -5.99
C GLN A 43 0.15 -7.41 -6.73
N ASP A 44 -0.45 -6.47 -7.46
CA ASP A 44 0.30 -5.42 -8.16
C ASP A 44 1.03 -4.53 -7.16
N LEU A 45 0.38 -4.17 -6.04
CA LEU A 45 1.02 -3.41 -4.97
C LEU A 45 2.28 -4.13 -4.48
N LEU A 46 2.17 -5.41 -4.12
CA LEU A 46 3.28 -6.18 -3.56
C LEU A 46 4.41 -6.41 -4.58
N PHE A 47 4.07 -6.60 -5.85
CA PHE A 47 5.04 -6.87 -6.91
C PHE A 47 5.89 -5.64 -7.27
N HIS A 48 5.28 -4.45 -7.23
CA HIS A 48 5.94 -3.19 -7.59
C HIS A 48 6.56 -2.45 -6.40
N SER A 49 6.16 -2.76 -5.16
CA SER A 49 6.64 -2.03 -3.98
C SER A 49 8.02 -2.49 -3.50
N ASP A 50 8.88 -1.53 -3.20
CA ASP A 50 10.16 -1.78 -2.53
C ASP A 50 10.03 -1.86 -1.01
N CYS A 51 9.06 -1.12 -0.48
CA CYS A 51 8.70 -1.07 0.93
C CYS A 51 7.18 -1.09 1.02
N VAL A 52 6.63 -1.98 1.85
CA VAL A 52 5.19 -2.10 2.05
C VAL A 52 4.85 -1.77 3.49
N THR A 53 3.84 -0.93 3.68
CA THR A 53 3.29 -0.60 5.00
C THR A 53 1.78 -0.76 5.04
N LEU A 54 1.26 -1.32 6.14
CA LEU A 54 -0.15 -1.61 6.31
C LEU A 54 -0.83 -0.53 7.17
N HIS A 55 -1.84 0.12 6.58
CA HIS A 55 -2.64 1.14 7.26
C HIS A 55 -4.14 0.88 7.11
N CYS A 56 -4.54 -0.39 7.24
CA CYS A 56 -5.92 -0.84 7.23
C CYS A 56 -6.30 -1.44 8.58
N SER A 57 -7.53 -1.21 9.03
CA SER A 57 -8.09 -1.90 10.19
C SER A 57 -8.27 -3.39 9.87
N LEU A 58 -7.98 -4.26 10.83
CA LEU A 58 -8.20 -5.69 10.70
C LEU A 58 -9.71 -5.98 10.62
N ASN A 59 -10.12 -6.76 9.63
CA ASN A 59 -11.46 -7.27 9.42
C ASN A 59 -11.38 -8.72 8.93
N GLU A 60 -12.52 -9.39 8.75
CA GLU A 60 -12.55 -10.79 8.32
C GLU A 60 -11.93 -11.00 6.93
N GLN A 61 -12.06 -10.02 6.04
CA GLN A 61 -11.61 -10.11 4.65
C GLN A 61 -10.10 -9.90 4.47
N ASN A 62 -9.45 -9.18 5.38
CA ASN A 62 -8.01 -8.91 5.34
C ASN A 62 -7.20 -9.68 6.40
N ARG A 63 -7.85 -10.59 7.13
CA ARG A 63 -7.15 -11.51 8.02
C ARG A 63 -6.22 -12.41 7.20
N HIS A 64 -4.94 -12.43 7.56
CA HIS A 64 -3.88 -13.09 6.79
C HIS A 64 -3.74 -12.55 5.35
N MET A 65 -4.08 -11.29 5.12
CA MET A 65 -3.80 -10.59 3.85
C MET A 65 -2.32 -10.68 3.49
N ILE A 66 -1.43 -10.60 4.49
CA ILE A 66 -0.02 -10.92 4.34
C ILE A 66 0.22 -12.31 4.92
N ASN A 67 0.39 -13.27 4.02
CA ASN A 67 0.66 -14.68 4.27
C ASN A 67 1.83 -15.16 3.40
N GLU A 68 2.22 -16.43 3.56
CA GLU A 68 3.34 -17.04 2.84
C GLU A 68 3.24 -16.89 1.31
N HIS A 69 2.04 -17.01 0.74
CA HIS A 69 1.83 -16.84 -0.70
C HIS A 69 2.06 -15.38 -1.13
N THR A 70 1.48 -14.41 -0.41
CA THR A 70 1.66 -12.99 -0.75
C THR A 70 3.09 -12.50 -0.51
N ILE A 71 3.81 -13.07 0.46
CA ILE A 71 5.23 -12.76 0.67
C ILE A 71 6.07 -13.25 -0.52
N LYS A 72 5.73 -14.40 -1.11
CA LYS A 72 6.39 -14.90 -2.34
C LYS A 72 6.16 -14.00 -3.57
N LEU A 73 5.10 -13.17 -3.56
CA LEU A 73 4.85 -12.18 -4.62
C LEU A 73 5.71 -10.92 -4.45
N MET A 74 6.24 -10.66 -3.25
CA MET A 74 7.17 -9.56 -3.03
C MET A 74 8.54 -9.90 -3.62
N ARG A 75 9.23 -8.90 -4.16
CA ARG A 75 10.59 -9.10 -4.69
C ARG A 75 11.56 -9.49 -3.56
N PRO A 76 12.59 -10.31 -3.82
CA PRO A 76 13.62 -10.63 -2.84
C PRO A 76 14.31 -9.35 -2.30
N GLY A 77 14.51 -9.28 -0.99
CA GLY A 77 15.20 -8.15 -0.33
C GLY A 77 14.34 -6.91 -0.06
N LYS A 78 13.02 -6.98 -0.23
CA LYS A 78 12.11 -5.87 0.14
C LYS A 78 11.81 -5.83 1.64
N ILE A 79 11.57 -4.64 2.16
CA ILE A 79 11.28 -4.40 3.57
C ILE A 79 9.76 -4.35 3.76
N PHE A 80 9.26 -5.19 4.67
CA PHE A 80 7.87 -5.15 5.11
C PHE A 80 7.81 -4.48 6.49
N LYS A 81 7.07 -3.36 6.61
CA LYS A 81 6.97 -2.60 7.85
C LYS A 81 5.50 -2.50 8.29
N ILE A 82 5.18 -3.13 9.42
CA ILE A 82 3.85 -3.12 10.05
C ILE A 82 3.58 -1.77 10.69
#